data_AF-X1KYQ7-F1
#
_entry.id   AF-X1KYQ7-F1
#
_cell.length_a   1.000
_cell.length_b   1.000
_cell.length_c   1.000
_cell.angle_alpha   90.00
_cell.angle_beta   90.00
_cell.angle_gamma   90.00
#
_symmetry.space_group_name_H-M   'P 1'
#
loop_
_entity.id
_entity.type
_entity.pdbx_description
1 polymer ?
#
loop_
_entity_poly.entity_id
_entity_poly.type
_entity_poly.pdbx_seq_one_letter_code
_entity_poly.pdbx_strand_id
1 'polypeptide(L)' 'RMDLGLQIKELARLVRVTSDTIMNWELRNVKPSGVNLRMVKKFLEFEQAQR' A
#
# COMPACT_ATOMS: atom_id res chain seq x y z
N ARG A 1 -3.68 5.51 -0.56
CA ARG A 1 -3.23 6.16 0.70
C ARG A 1 -3.64 7.62 0.80
N MET A 2 -3.52 8.40 -0.29
CA MET A 2 -3.84 9.84 -0.25
C MET A 2 -5.32 10.08 0.09
N ASP A 3 -6.24 9.31 -0.50
CA ASP A 3 -7.68 9.37 -0.18
C ASP A 3 -8.02 8.95 1.26
N LEU A 4 -7.09 8.26 1.93
CA LEU A 4 -7.20 7.82 3.32
C LEU A 4 -6.37 8.71 4.27
N GLY A 5 -5.74 9.78 3.77
CA GLY A 5 -4.87 10.66 4.55
C GLY A 5 -3.58 10.01 5.07
N LEU A 6 -3.24 8.81 4.61
CA LEU A 6 -2.12 8.03 5.15
C LEU A 6 -0.76 8.51 4.65
N GLN A 7 0.19 8.63 5.58
CA GLN A 7 1.61 8.83 5.27
C GLN A 7 2.23 7.55 4.67
N ILE A 8 3.34 7.71 3.94
CA ILE A 8 4.08 6.58 3.35
C ILE A 8 4.45 5.54 4.41
N LYS A 9 4.97 5.98 5.56
CA LYS A 9 5.37 5.10 6.67
C LYS A 9 4.20 4.30 7.25
N GLU A 10 3.00 4.85 7.22
CA GLU A 10 1.79 4.21 7.78
C GLU A 10 1.29 3.15 6.82
N LEU A 11 1.16 3.48 5.53
CA LEU A 11 0.83 2.50 4.50
C LEU A 11 1.84 1.35 4.49
N ALA A 12 3.14 1.66 4.57
CA ALA A 12 4.20 0.65 4.59
C ALA A 12 4.01 -0.37 5.73
N ARG A 13 3.68 0.09 6.94
CA ARG A 13 3.37 -0.79 8.08
C ARG A 13 2.12 -1.64 7.83
N LEU A 14 1.04 -1.03 7.32
CA LEU A 14 -0.23 -1.70 7.07
C LEU A 14 -0.09 -2.84 6.04
N VAL A 15 0.64 -2.59 4.94
CA VAL A 15 0.88 -3.59 3.89
C VAL A 15 2.16 -4.42 4.11
N ARG A 16 2.83 -4.25 5.25
CA ARG A 16 4.04 -4.99 5.69
C ARG A 16 5.20 -4.92 4.69
N VAL A 17 5.51 -3.73 4.20
CA VAL A 17 6.68 -3.46 3.34
C VAL A 17 7.49 -2.28 3.89
N THR A 18 8.61 -1.95 3.26
CA THR A 18 9.40 -0.76 3.62
C THR A 18 8.81 0.51 3.01
N SER A 19 9.09 1.67 3.61
CA SER A 19 8.74 2.98 3.02
C SER A 19 9.30 3.14 1.61
N ASP A 20 10.52 2.67 1.37
CA ASP A 20 11.16 2.72 0.04
C ASP A 20 10.40 1.91 -1.01
N THR A 21 9.80 0.78 -0.60
CA THR A 21 8.96 -0.03 -1.48
C THR A 21 7.74 0.76 -1.94
N ILE A 22 7.07 1.48 -1.02
CA ILE A 22 5.96 2.38 -1.35
C ILE A 22 6.44 3.52 -2.26
N MET A 23 7.59 4.12 -1.97
CA MET A 23 8.16 5.18 -2.82
C MET A 23 8.45 4.68 -4.24
N ASN A 24 8.97 3.47 -4.40
CA ASN A 24 9.19 2.89 -5.72
C ASN A 24 7.87 2.69 -6.48
N TRP A 25 6.80 2.30 -5.79
CA TRP A 25 5.49 2.15 -6.42
C TRP A 25 4.90 3.46 -6.90
N GLU A 26 5.03 4.52 -6.09
CA GLU A 26 4.40 5.80 -6.37
C GLU A 26 5.25 6.72 -7.26
N LEU A 27 6.56 6.79 -7.02
CA LEU A 27 7.44 7.75 -7.68
C LEU A 27 8.19 7.16 -8.87
N ARG A 28 8.47 5.84 -8.86
CA ARG A 28 9.24 5.17 -9.91
C ARG A 28 8.40 4.30 -10.83
N ASN A 29 7.07 4.37 -10.71
CA ASN A 29 6.11 3.61 -11.50
C ASN A 29 6.32 2.08 -11.44
N VAL A 30 6.95 1.57 -10.38
CA VAL A 30 7.12 0.13 -10.17
C VAL A 30 5.77 -0.46 -9.74
N LYS A 31 5.24 -1.45 -10.44
CA LYS A 31 3.98 -2.06 -10.02
C LYS A 31 4.24 -3.11 -8.92
N PRO A 32 3.40 -3.16 -7.87
CA PRO A 32 3.44 -4.28 -6.92
C PRO A 32 3.11 -5.58 -7.64
N SER A 33 3.82 -6.66 -7.28
CA SER A 33 3.62 -7.99 -7.85
C SER A 33 3.67 -9.06 -6.75
N GLY A 34 3.28 -10.30 -7.08
CA GLY A 34 3.38 -11.45 -6.18
C GLY A 34 2.71 -11.22 -4.82
N VAL A 35 3.48 -11.41 -3.74
CA VAL A 35 3.03 -11.23 -2.35
C VAL A 35 2.56 -9.79 -2.09
N ASN A 36 3.30 -8.80 -2.60
CA ASN A 36 3.01 -7.39 -2.35
C ASN A 36 1.68 -6.97 -2.97
N LEU A 37 1.38 -7.45 -4.18
CA LEU A 37 0.07 -7.20 -4.81
C LEU A 37 -1.07 -7.81 -3.97
N ARG A 38 -0.88 -9.02 -3.44
CA ARG A 38 -1.89 -9.64 -2.55
C ARG A 38 -2.11 -8.84 -1.27
N MET A 39 -1.04 -8.30 -0.67
CA MET A 39 -1.15 -7.48 0.53
C MET A 39 -1.89 -6.17 0.28
N VAL A 40 -1.59 -5.49 -0.84
CA VAL A 40 -2.30 -4.26 -1.23
C VAL A 40 -3.79 -4.54 -1.50
N LYS A 41 -4.12 -5.65 -2.19
CA LYS A 41 -5.52 -6.05 -2.40
C LYS A 41 -6.27 -6.30 -1.10
N LYS A 42 -5.69 -7.08 -0.18
CA LYS A 42 -6.28 -7.33 1.15
C LYS A 42 -6.51 -6.05 1.94
N PHE A 43 -5.56 -5.11 1.88
CA PHE A 43 -5.71 -3.80 2.49
C PHE A 43 -6.90 -3.04 1.90
N LEU A 44 -7.04 -2.99 0.56
CA LEU A 44 -8.16 -2.31 -0.08
C LEU A 44 -9.52 -2.96 0.22
N GLU A 45 -9.60 -4.29 0.23
CA GLU A 45 -10.80 -5.04 0.60
C GLU A 45 -11.24 -4.73 2.04
N PHE A 46 -10.28 -4.70 2.97
CA PHE A 46 -10.54 -4.33 4.36
C PHE A 46 -11.08 -2.89 4.47
N GLU A 47 -10.44 -1.91 3.82
CA GLU A 47 -10.88 -0.51 3.85
C GLU A 47 -12.25 -0.30 3.19
N GLN A 48 -12.59 -1.08 2.16
CA GLN A 48 -13.92 -1.03 1.54
C GLN A 48 -15.02 -1.62 2.43
N ALA A 49 -14.71 -2.68 3.19
CA ALA A 49 -15.66 -3.31 4.10
C ALA A 49 -15.98 -2.47 5.36
N GLN A 50 -15.19 -1.44 5.65
CA GLN A 50 -15.39 -0.52 6.77
C GLN A 50 -16.18 0.75 6.39
N ARG A 51 -16.55 0.91 5.11
CA ARG A 51 -17.35 2.02 4.59
C ARG A 51 -18.81 1.62 4.45
#